data_AF-A0A848BR38-F1
#
_entry.id   AF-A0A848BR38-F1
#
_cell.length_a   1.000
_cell.length_b   1.000
_cell.length_c   1.000
_cell.angle_alpha   90.00
_cell.angle_beta   90.00
_cell.angle_gamma   90.00
#
_symmetry.space_group_name_H-M   'P 1'
#
loop_
_entity.id
_entity.type
_entity.pdbx_description
1 polymer ?
#
loop_
_entity_poly.entity_id
_entity_poly.type
_entity_poly.pdbx_seq_one_letter_code
_entity_poly.pdbx_strand_id
1 'polypeptide(L)'
;MSCRWIRSRNRSQLLWVVGNRDKFNEEGLVPVNTTRKNILHNEWEGGWPYLSLLKAVVAVAALFHDWGKSSDHFQKKMRSSSLEKDPYRHEWVYCQLLAAVADISGDTQDDDAWMHLFLEGMLKKTTLKNEMKKHSDQADALPKMPPIMCFSFSKGFLLDDDDWNKAVKKWMARLLREKAQLQQLCTNSSLALRPLLLYAREALMLADHFVSSCVITAVRFCCSAMSRKRISIMFCAASKRRESESFFKITFFVLIWIGVKSSGVS
;
A
#
# COMPACT_ATOMS: atom_id res chain seq x y z
N MET A 1 -29.68 11.10 -18.16
CA MET A 1 -30.99 11.08 -18.86
C MET A 1 -32.06 11.54 -17.89
N SER A 2 -32.98 12.41 -18.30
CA SER A 2 -34.18 12.75 -17.52
C SER A 2 -35.43 12.27 -18.27
N CYS A 3 -36.39 11.71 -17.54
CA CYS A 3 -37.70 11.34 -18.07
C CYS A 3 -38.74 12.33 -17.59
N ARG A 4 -39.49 12.87 -18.55
CA ARG A 4 -40.60 13.79 -18.29
C ARG A 4 -41.90 13.21 -18.81
N TRP A 5 -42.95 13.39 -18.02
CA TRP A 5 -44.31 13.18 -18.47
C TRP A 5 -44.92 14.50 -18.92
N ILE A 6 -45.25 14.60 -20.20
CA ILE A 6 -46.06 15.70 -20.74
C ILE A 6 -47.54 15.40 -20.42
N ARG A 7 -48.11 16.12 -19.45
CA ARG A 7 -49.53 15.99 -19.05
C ARG A 7 -50.46 16.84 -19.90
N SER A 8 -49.99 17.99 -20.37
CA SER A 8 -50.68 18.86 -21.34
C SER A 8 -49.67 19.73 -22.09
N ARG A 9 -50.14 20.53 -23.07
CA ARG A 9 -49.29 21.42 -23.88
C ARG A 9 -48.42 22.37 -23.05
N ASN A 10 -48.89 22.76 -21.85
CA ASN A 10 -48.19 23.68 -20.95
C ASN A 10 -47.81 23.02 -19.60
N ARG A 11 -47.97 21.70 -19.45
CA ARG A 11 -47.65 20.98 -18.21
C ARG A 11 -46.79 19.76 -18.48
N SER A 12 -45.54 19.83 -18.03
CA SER A 12 -44.64 18.68 -17.96
C SER A 12 -44.18 18.44 -16.53
N GLN A 13 -44.10 17.18 -16.13
CA GLN A 13 -43.63 16.75 -14.81
C GLN A 13 -42.35 15.94 -14.96
N LEU A 14 -41.31 16.27 -14.19
CA LEU A 14 -40.13 15.42 -14.05
C LEU A 14 -40.50 14.16 -13.27
N LEU A 15 -40.31 12.98 -13.87
CA LEU A 15 -40.58 11.70 -13.21
C LEU A 15 -39.34 11.15 -12.54
N TRP A 16 -38.25 11.04 -13.31
CA TRP A 16 -37.00 10.46 -12.82
C TRP A 16 -35.81 10.96 -13.63
N VAL A 17 -34.64 10.86 -13.01
CA VAL A 17 -33.34 11.16 -13.61
C VAL A 17 -32.45 9.94 -13.40
N VAL A 18 -31.78 9.49 -14.47
CA VAL A 18 -30.75 8.45 -14.43
C VAL A 18 -29.41 9.10 -14.77
N GLY A 19 -28.46 9.03 -13.83
CA GLY A 19 -27.13 9.63 -13.93
C GLY A 19 -26.92 10.80 -12.96
N ASN A 20 -25.98 11.71 -13.26
CA ASN A 20 -25.64 12.83 -12.38
C ASN A 20 -26.78 13.87 -12.33
N ARG A 21 -27.46 13.96 -11.18
CA ARG A 21 -28.59 14.88 -10.96
C ARG A 21 -28.17 16.35 -10.96
N ASP A 22 -26.93 16.66 -10.58
CA ASP A 22 -26.40 18.03 -10.50
C ASP A 22 -26.23 18.68 -11.88
N LYS A 23 -26.30 17.87 -12.95
CA LYS A 23 -26.31 18.36 -14.33
C LYS A 23 -27.70 18.80 -14.81
N PHE A 24 -28.73 18.57 -13.99
CA PHE A 24 -30.11 18.90 -14.31
C PHE A 24 -30.60 20.01 -13.36
N ASN A 25 -31.37 20.97 -13.90
CA ASN A 25 -32.11 21.89 -13.05
C ASN A 25 -33.29 21.16 -12.35
N GLU A 26 -34.05 21.89 -11.53
CA GLU A 26 -35.22 21.36 -10.81
C GLU A 26 -36.28 20.69 -11.71
N GLU A 27 -36.29 21.05 -13.01
CA GLU A 27 -37.22 20.55 -14.02
C GLU A 27 -36.64 19.41 -14.89
N GLY A 28 -35.41 18.98 -14.60
CA GLY A 28 -34.75 17.92 -15.36
C GLY A 28 -34.23 18.38 -16.72
N LEU A 29 -33.98 19.67 -16.91
CA LEU A 29 -33.34 20.24 -18.10
C LEU A 29 -31.83 20.31 -17.91
N VAL A 30 -31.08 19.99 -18.96
CA VAL A 30 -29.61 20.07 -18.99
C VAL A 30 -29.20 21.20 -19.91
N PRO A 31 -28.29 22.10 -19.51
CA PRO A 31 -27.70 23.08 -20.42
C PRO A 31 -26.89 22.36 -21.51
N VAL A 32 -27.26 22.52 -22.77
CA VAL A 32 -26.66 21.78 -23.92
C VAL A 32 -25.38 22.43 -24.49
N ASN A 33 -24.87 23.50 -23.89
CA ASN A 33 -23.59 24.07 -24.30
C ASN A 33 -22.86 24.73 -23.13
N THR A 34 -21.74 24.15 -22.71
CA THR A 34 -20.81 24.79 -21.78
C THR A 34 -19.39 24.38 -22.14
N THR A 35 -18.59 25.33 -22.61
CA THR A 35 -17.15 25.12 -22.85
C THR A 35 -16.34 25.83 -21.78
N ARG A 36 -15.78 25.05 -20.85
CA ARG A 36 -14.59 25.45 -20.08
C ARG A 36 -13.69 24.24 -19.89
N LYS A 37 -12.41 24.41 -20.24
CA LYS A 37 -11.35 23.44 -19.97
C LYS A 37 -10.86 23.69 -18.54
N ASN A 38 -11.21 22.82 -17.61
CA ASN A 38 -10.68 22.90 -16.25
C ASN A 38 -9.26 22.31 -16.22
N ILE A 39 -8.27 23.17 -16.00
CA ILE A 39 -6.84 22.81 -15.97
C ILE A 39 -6.42 22.40 -14.53
N LEU A 40 -7.21 22.75 -13.50
CA LEU A 40 -6.92 22.50 -12.09
C LEU A 40 -7.99 21.60 -11.47
N HIS A 41 -7.62 20.35 -11.17
CA HIS A 41 -8.50 19.29 -10.66
C HIS A 41 -8.85 19.42 -9.15
N ASN A 42 -9.05 20.63 -8.62
CA ASN A 42 -9.44 20.81 -7.21
C ASN A 42 -10.83 20.22 -6.88
N GLU A 43 -11.69 20.08 -7.88
CA GLU A 43 -13.06 19.56 -7.72
C GLU A 43 -13.10 18.04 -7.45
N TRP A 44 -12.06 17.29 -7.85
CA TRP A 44 -11.99 15.83 -7.65
C TRP A 44 -11.47 15.41 -6.27
N GLU A 45 -10.76 16.28 -5.55
CA GLU A 45 -10.23 15.96 -4.22
C GLU A 45 -11.24 16.21 -3.09
N GLY A 46 -12.45 16.69 -3.43
CA GLY A 46 -13.65 16.59 -2.59
C GLY A 46 -13.53 17.17 -1.17
N GLY A 47 -12.58 18.07 -0.91
CA GLY A 47 -12.33 18.59 0.43
C GLY A 47 -11.74 17.57 1.40
N TRP A 48 -11.05 16.52 0.93
CA TRP A 48 -10.38 15.54 1.78
C TRP A 48 -8.96 16.04 2.16
N PRO A 49 -8.75 16.60 3.36
CA PRO A 49 -7.47 17.24 3.72
C PRO A 49 -6.30 16.26 3.84
N TYR A 50 -6.57 14.96 3.98
CA TYR A 50 -5.57 13.91 4.17
C TYR A 50 -5.40 13.02 2.92
N LEU A 51 -5.98 13.39 1.78
CA LEU A 51 -5.95 12.53 0.59
C LEU A 51 -4.51 12.31 0.08
N SER A 52 -3.66 13.34 0.10
CA SER A 52 -2.25 13.24 -0.28
C SER A 52 -1.48 12.30 0.63
N LEU A 53 -1.66 12.45 1.95
CA LEU A 53 -1.08 11.56 2.96
C LEU A 53 -1.56 10.12 2.79
N LEU A 54 -2.87 9.91 2.64
CA LEU A 54 -3.47 8.60 2.40
C LEU A 54 -2.87 7.92 1.16
N LYS A 55 -2.78 8.64 0.03
CA LYS A 55 -2.17 8.15 -1.21
C LYS A 55 -0.71 7.74 -0.99
N ALA A 56 0.07 8.55 -0.26
CA ALA A 56 1.47 8.27 0.01
C ALA A 56 1.65 7.03 0.90
N VAL A 57 0.91 6.94 2.00
CA VAL A 57 0.94 5.81 2.93
C VAL A 57 0.54 4.51 2.22
N VAL A 58 -0.57 4.51 1.49
CA VAL A 58 -1.06 3.32 0.76
C VAL A 58 -0.05 2.88 -0.29
N ALA A 59 0.54 3.81 -1.04
CA ALA A 59 1.50 3.48 -2.07
C ALA A 59 2.80 2.89 -1.51
N VAL A 60 3.33 3.45 -0.41
CA VAL A 60 4.50 2.88 0.28
C VAL A 60 4.16 1.49 0.84
N ALA A 61 3.04 1.35 1.54
CA ALA A 61 2.59 0.05 2.05
C ALA A 61 2.46 -1.00 0.93
N ALA A 62 1.88 -0.62 -0.22
CA ALA A 62 1.73 -1.51 -1.37
C ALA A 62 3.08 -1.99 -1.94
N LEU A 63 4.10 -1.14 -1.99
CA LEU A 63 5.44 -1.51 -2.49
C LEU A 63 6.16 -2.54 -1.59
N PHE A 64 5.83 -2.56 -0.30
CA PHE A 64 6.55 -3.33 0.71
C PHE A 64 5.76 -4.49 1.32
N HIS A 65 4.42 -4.54 1.21
CA HIS A 65 3.58 -5.53 1.89
C HIS A 65 4.00 -6.99 1.62
N ASP A 66 4.53 -7.24 0.41
CA ASP A 66 4.98 -8.55 -0.05
C ASP A 66 6.49 -8.74 -0.01
N TRP A 67 7.25 -7.81 0.57
CA TRP A 67 8.71 -7.89 0.56
C TRP A 67 9.22 -9.15 1.28
N GLY A 68 8.51 -9.62 2.31
CA GLY A 68 8.82 -10.88 3.02
C GLY A 68 8.55 -12.16 2.22
N LYS A 69 7.81 -12.10 1.10
CA LYS A 69 7.66 -13.24 0.17
C LYS A 69 8.99 -13.60 -0.52
N SER A 70 10.01 -12.74 -0.43
CA SER A 70 11.35 -13.01 -0.95
C SER A 70 12.12 -14.09 -0.17
N SER A 71 11.62 -14.52 0.99
CA SER A 71 12.24 -15.59 1.79
C SER A 71 12.35 -16.91 1.02
N ASP A 72 13.45 -17.62 1.21
CA ASP A 72 13.74 -18.88 0.53
C ASP A 72 12.68 -19.95 0.84
N HIS A 73 12.17 -19.97 2.07
CA HIS A 73 11.06 -20.85 2.47
C HIS A 73 9.81 -20.61 1.61
N PHE A 74 9.35 -19.35 1.52
CA PHE A 74 8.16 -18.98 0.76
C PHE A 74 8.33 -19.28 -0.74
N GLN A 75 9.50 -18.97 -1.29
CA GLN A 75 9.84 -19.27 -2.68
C GLN A 75 9.88 -20.76 -2.97
N LYS A 76 10.44 -21.57 -2.06
CA LYS A 76 10.47 -23.04 -2.18
C LYS A 76 9.06 -23.61 -2.18
N LYS A 77 8.22 -23.17 -1.24
CA LYS A 77 6.81 -23.55 -1.15
C LYS A 77 6.04 -23.23 -2.43
N MET A 78 6.20 -22.04 -3.00
CA MET A 78 5.55 -21.68 -4.26
C MET A 78 5.98 -22.58 -5.42
N ARG A 79 7.27 -22.93 -5.50
CA ARG A 79 7.79 -23.81 -6.56
C ARG A 79 7.37 -25.26 -6.41
N SER A 80 7.32 -25.77 -5.17
CA SER A 80 6.89 -27.14 -4.90
C SER A 80 5.37 -27.29 -4.85
N SER A 81 4.61 -26.19 -4.95
CA SER A 81 3.15 -26.16 -4.78
C SER A 81 2.68 -26.85 -3.49
N SER A 82 3.49 -26.73 -2.43
CA SER A 82 3.18 -27.35 -1.15
C SER A 82 2.01 -26.64 -0.47
N LEU A 83 1.09 -27.43 0.11
CA LEU A 83 -0.02 -26.93 0.93
C LEU A 83 0.38 -26.68 2.39
N GLU A 84 1.66 -26.78 2.71
CA GLU A 84 2.19 -26.54 4.05
C GLU A 84 1.95 -25.10 4.51
N LYS A 85 1.57 -24.94 5.78
CA LYS A 85 1.38 -23.62 6.39
C LYS A 85 2.73 -22.95 6.55
N ASP A 86 2.78 -21.64 6.30
CA ASP A 86 4.03 -20.91 6.53
C ASP A 86 4.31 -20.84 8.03
N PRO A 87 5.53 -21.17 8.48
CA PRO A 87 5.89 -21.07 9.90
C PRO A 87 5.82 -19.64 10.42
N TYR A 88 6.23 -18.69 9.58
CA TYR A 88 6.05 -17.26 9.80
C TYR A 88 5.24 -16.67 8.64
N ARG A 89 4.29 -15.80 8.97
CA ARG A 89 3.59 -15.01 7.94
C ARG A 89 4.61 -14.10 7.26
N HIS A 90 4.59 -14.02 5.93
CA HIS A 90 5.53 -13.20 5.17
C HIS A 90 5.44 -11.70 5.52
N GLU A 91 4.27 -11.23 5.96
CA GLU A 91 4.09 -9.87 6.47
C GLU A 91 4.91 -9.61 7.76
N TRP A 92 5.07 -10.64 8.62
CA TRP A 92 5.91 -10.51 9.81
C TRP A 92 7.41 -10.57 9.45
N VAL A 93 7.79 -11.39 8.47
CA VAL A 93 9.15 -11.38 7.91
C VAL A 93 9.49 -10.00 7.32
N TYR A 94 8.51 -9.33 6.71
CA TYR A 94 8.65 -7.95 6.27
C TYR A 94 8.93 -6.99 7.45
N CYS A 95 8.24 -7.11 8.58
CA CYS A 95 8.54 -6.29 9.76
C CYS A 95 9.99 -6.47 10.23
N GLN A 96 10.51 -7.71 10.19
CA GLN A 96 11.91 -7.97 10.54
C GLN A 96 12.90 -7.40 9.52
N LEU A 97 12.55 -7.40 8.23
CA LEU A 97 13.34 -6.71 7.21
C LEU A 97 13.38 -5.20 7.46
N LEU A 98 12.26 -4.59 7.86
CA LEU A 98 12.21 -3.18 8.20
C LEU A 98 13.04 -2.88 9.46
N ALA A 99 13.00 -3.75 10.47
CA ALA A 99 13.84 -3.66 11.66
C ALA A 99 15.33 -3.67 11.31
N ALA A 100 15.75 -4.62 10.46
CA ALA A 100 17.13 -4.69 9.99
C ALA A 100 17.52 -3.42 9.20
N VAL A 101 16.63 -2.83 8.41
CA VAL A 101 16.93 -1.57 7.72
C VAL A 101 17.07 -0.40 8.70
N ALA A 102 16.24 -0.33 9.74
CA ALA A 102 16.38 0.67 10.79
C ALA A 102 17.72 0.49 11.54
N ASP A 103 18.11 -0.73 11.87
CA ASP A 103 19.42 -1.02 12.48
C ASP A 103 20.59 -0.59 11.58
N ILE A 104 20.49 -0.81 10.26
CA ILE A 104 21.51 -0.40 9.28
C ILE A 104 21.63 1.13 9.19
N SER A 105 20.52 1.85 9.36
CA SER A 105 20.53 3.31 9.31
C SER A 105 21.30 3.94 10.46
N GLY A 106 21.54 3.20 11.54
CA GLY A 106 22.25 3.68 12.73
C GLY A 106 21.41 4.59 13.63
N ASP A 107 20.23 4.99 13.17
CA ASP A 107 19.26 5.76 13.96
C ASP A 107 17.93 5.01 13.99
N THR A 108 17.61 4.47 15.17
CA THR A 108 16.31 3.83 15.36
C THR A 108 15.24 4.84 15.76
N GLN A 109 15.61 6.05 16.20
CA GLN A 109 14.70 7.08 16.71
C GLN A 109 14.15 7.98 15.60
N ASP A 110 14.95 8.28 14.59
CA ASP A 110 14.50 9.07 13.44
C ASP A 110 14.10 8.19 12.24
N ASP A 111 12.82 8.30 11.87
CA ASP A 111 12.30 7.66 10.67
C ASP A 111 12.94 8.18 9.36
N ASP A 112 13.49 9.39 9.36
CA ASP A 112 14.12 9.94 8.16
C ASP A 112 15.38 9.15 7.79
N ALA A 113 16.16 8.69 8.78
CA ALA A 113 17.41 7.98 8.54
C ALA A 113 17.22 6.74 7.65
N TRP A 114 16.25 5.89 7.98
CA TRP A 114 16.00 4.68 7.19
C TRP A 114 15.29 4.98 5.86
N MET A 115 14.45 6.02 5.78
CA MET A 115 13.81 6.43 4.52
C MET A 115 14.85 6.99 3.53
N HIS A 116 15.82 7.74 4.02
CA HIS A 116 16.91 8.29 3.22
C HIS A 116 17.80 7.21 2.62
N LEU A 117 18.00 6.06 3.30
CA LEU A 117 18.72 4.92 2.72
C LEU A 117 18.12 4.43 1.40
N PHE A 118 16.79 4.42 1.28
CA PHE A 118 16.08 4.04 0.05
C PHE A 118 16.14 5.15 -1.02
N LEU A 119 16.07 6.42 -0.60
CA LEU A 119 16.15 7.57 -1.50
C LEU A 119 17.52 7.69 -2.17
N GLU A 120 18.56 7.56 -1.37
CA GLU A 120 19.95 7.69 -1.78
C GLU A 120 20.49 6.40 -2.42
N GLY A 121 19.79 5.28 -2.23
CA GLY A 121 20.19 3.97 -2.78
C GLY A 121 21.42 3.39 -2.08
N MET A 122 21.66 3.78 -0.83
CA MET A 122 22.80 3.29 -0.04
C MET A 122 22.55 1.89 0.55
N LEU A 123 21.31 1.39 0.51
CA LEU A 123 20.95 0.08 1.04
C LEU A 123 21.52 -1.05 0.16
N LYS A 124 22.66 -1.60 0.58
CA LYS A 124 23.28 -2.75 -0.10
C LYS A 124 22.63 -4.07 0.32
N LYS A 125 22.31 -4.90 -0.67
CA LYS A 125 21.76 -6.27 -0.50
C LYS A 125 22.62 -7.15 0.41
N THR A 126 23.94 -7.03 0.34
CA THR A 126 24.88 -7.82 1.17
C THR A 126 24.76 -7.43 2.64
N THR A 127 24.70 -6.14 2.94
CA THR A 127 24.51 -5.62 4.30
C THR A 127 23.19 -6.11 4.88
N LEU A 128 22.09 -5.98 4.13
CA LEU A 128 20.78 -6.45 4.59
C LEU A 128 20.72 -7.96 4.83
N LYS A 129 21.34 -8.77 3.95
CA LYS A 129 21.45 -10.22 4.17
C LYS A 129 22.24 -10.56 5.43
N ASN A 130 23.29 -9.81 5.74
CA ASN A 130 24.13 -10.06 6.91
C ASN A 130 23.40 -9.69 8.20
N GLU A 131 22.70 -8.55 8.24
CA GLU A 131 21.87 -8.19 9.40
C GLU A 131 20.74 -9.18 9.64
N MET A 132 20.06 -9.63 8.57
CA MET A 132 19.02 -10.64 8.70
C MET A 132 19.54 -11.99 9.20
N LYS A 133 20.78 -12.35 8.88
CA LYS A 133 21.43 -13.54 9.45
C LYS A 133 21.68 -13.38 10.95
N LYS A 134 22.19 -12.22 11.40
CA LYS A 134 22.38 -11.96 12.83
C LYS A 134 21.06 -12.07 13.62
N HIS A 135 19.97 -11.55 13.06
CA HIS A 135 18.63 -11.67 13.64
C HIS A 135 18.18 -13.15 13.74
N SER A 136 18.58 -14.00 12.78
CA SER A 136 18.37 -15.44 12.85
C SER A 136 19.22 -16.10 13.93
N ASP A 137 20.51 -15.76 14.03
CA ASP A 137 21.42 -16.33 15.02
C ASP A 137 20.98 -16.00 16.46
N GLN A 138 20.38 -14.82 16.67
CA GLN A 138 19.73 -14.46 17.93
C GLN A 138 18.46 -15.28 18.21
N ALA A 139 17.71 -15.65 17.17
CA ALA A 139 16.53 -16.51 17.31
C ALA A 139 16.90 -17.98 17.60
N ASP A 140 18.08 -18.44 17.17
CA ASP A 140 18.61 -19.78 17.45
C ASP A 140 18.96 -20.00 18.94
N ALA A 141 19.12 -18.92 19.71
CA ALA A 141 19.28 -18.97 21.17
C ALA A 141 17.97 -19.24 21.94
N LEU A 142 16.82 -19.26 21.25
CA LEU A 142 15.50 -19.54 21.82
C LEU A 142 15.05 -20.99 21.49
N PRO A 143 14.34 -21.68 22.40
CA PRO A 143 14.04 -23.10 22.23
C PRO A 143 13.10 -23.37 21.03
N LYS A 144 13.50 -24.32 20.17
CA LYS A 144 12.78 -24.91 19.01
C LYS A 144 11.87 -23.92 18.27
N MET A 145 12.45 -22.87 17.72
CA MET A 145 11.76 -22.02 16.75
C MET A 145 11.72 -22.64 15.34
N PRO A 146 10.71 -22.30 14.52
CA PRO A 146 10.55 -22.79 13.16
C PRO A 146 11.71 -22.43 12.21
N PRO A 147 11.79 -23.06 11.02
CA PRO A 147 13.03 -23.14 10.24
C PRO A 147 13.63 -21.79 9.82
N ILE A 148 14.94 -21.65 10.09
CA ILE A 148 15.89 -20.56 9.71
C ILE A 148 15.76 -20.13 8.23
N MET A 149 15.26 -21.01 7.36
CA MET A 149 15.00 -20.71 5.94
C MET A 149 14.04 -19.53 5.72
N CYS A 150 13.26 -19.12 6.72
CA CYS A 150 12.38 -17.95 6.63
C CYS A 150 13.15 -16.62 6.61
N PHE A 151 14.40 -16.58 7.08
CA PHE A 151 15.29 -15.42 7.06
C PHE A 151 16.46 -15.55 6.08
N SER A 152 16.42 -16.59 5.25
CA SER A 152 17.37 -16.80 4.16
C SER A 152 16.82 -16.22 2.86
N PHE A 153 17.66 -15.48 2.12
CA PHE A 153 17.29 -14.76 0.90
C PHE A 153 18.28 -15.07 -0.24
N SER A 154 18.43 -16.34 -0.62
CA SER A 154 19.37 -16.79 -1.65
C SER A 154 19.15 -16.09 -2.99
N LYS A 155 17.88 -15.95 -3.42
CA LYS A 155 17.49 -15.30 -4.68
C LYS A 155 17.59 -13.77 -4.65
N GLY A 156 17.77 -13.19 -3.47
CA GLY A 156 17.96 -11.76 -3.29
C GLY A 156 16.70 -10.96 -3.05
N PHE A 157 16.85 -9.63 -3.07
CA PHE A 157 15.77 -8.66 -2.82
C PHE A 157 15.46 -7.88 -4.09
N LEU A 158 14.32 -7.17 -4.09
CA LEU A 158 13.92 -6.24 -5.15
C LEU A 158 14.78 -4.96 -5.23
N LEU A 159 15.80 -4.84 -4.37
CA LEU A 159 16.72 -3.69 -4.36
C LEU A 159 17.48 -3.51 -5.68
N ASP A 160 17.57 -4.54 -6.51
CA ASP A 160 18.22 -4.51 -7.82
C ASP A 160 17.24 -4.11 -8.96
N ASP A 161 15.94 -3.95 -8.68
CA ASP A 161 14.91 -3.62 -9.69
C ASP A 161 14.75 -2.11 -9.84
N ASP A 162 15.09 -1.58 -11.02
CA ASP A 162 15.06 -0.14 -11.32
C ASP A 162 13.66 0.47 -11.21
N ASP A 163 12.61 -0.27 -11.59
CA ASP A 163 11.25 0.26 -11.65
C ASP A 163 10.61 0.26 -10.25
N TRP A 164 10.89 -0.77 -9.44
CA TRP A 164 10.58 -0.78 -8.02
C TRP A 164 11.33 0.33 -7.28
N ASN A 165 12.63 0.51 -7.52
CA ASN A 165 13.42 1.58 -6.91
C ASN A 165 12.89 2.98 -7.28
N LYS A 166 12.53 3.23 -8.55
CA LYS A 166 11.90 4.49 -8.96
C LYS A 166 10.58 4.72 -8.24
N ALA A 167 9.75 3.68 -8.09
CA ALA A 167 8.48 3.77 -7.40
C ALA A 167 8.68 4.06 -5.90
N VAL A 168 9.58 3.34 -5.25
CA VAL A 168 9.97 3.57 -3.84
C VAL A 168 10.45 4.99 -3.66
N LYS A 169 11.39 5.46 -4.47
CA LYS A 169 11.92 6.84 -4.38
C LYS A 169 10.82 7.89 -4.52
N LYS A 170 9.94 7.72 -5.51
CA LYS A 170 8.81 8.63 -5.75
C LYS A 170 7.85 8.69 -4.57
N TRP A 171 7.45 7.54 -4.04
CA TRP A 171 6.40 7.45 -3.02
C TRP A 171 6.94 7.70 -1.61
N MET A 172 8.17 7.31 -1.29
CA MET A 172 8.84 7.73 -0.06
C MET A 172 9.07 9.24 -0.02
N ALA A 173 9.55 9.85 -1.12
CA ALA A 173 9.71 11.31 -1.15
C ALA A 173 8.39 12.06 -1.01
N ARG A 174 7.25 11.45 -1.41
CA ARG A 174 5.91 11.99 -1.14
C ARG A 174 5.52 11.81 0.31
N LEU A 175 5.76 10.63 0.89
CA LEU A 175 5.48 10.36 2.29
C LEU A 175 6.27 11.30 3.22
N LEU A 176 7.54 11.54 2.95
CA LEU A 176 8.37 12.48 3.71
C LEU A 176 7.79 13.90 3.71
N ARG A 177 7.24 14.37 2.59
CA ARG A 177 6.57 15.69 2.54
C ARG A 177 5.34 15.77 3.42
N GLU A 178 4.61 14.66 3.57
CA GLU A 178 3.41 14.57 4.39
C GLU A 178 3.70 14.07 5.83
N LYS A 179 4.97 13.78 6.17
CA LYS A 179 5.39 13.21 7.47
C LYS A 179 4.94 14.07 8.63
N ALA A 180 5.10 15.39 8.53
CA ALA A 180 4.68 16.33 9.57
C ALA A 180 3.17 16.24 9.85
N GLN A 181 2.35 16.07 8.80
CA GLN A 181 0.90 15.91 8.94
C GLN A 181 0.57 14.58 9.62
N LEU A 182 1.29 13.50 9.29
CA LEU A 182 1.13 12.19 9.94
C LEU A 182 1.51 12.24 11.42
N GLN A 183 2.66 12.84 11.74
CA GLN A 183 3.13 13.00 13.13
C GLN A 183 2.13 13.81 13.97
N GLN A 184 1.61 14.91 13.42
CA GLN A 184 0.59 15.72 14.08
C GLN A 184 -0.69 14.90 14.37
N LEU A 185 -1.11 14.03 13.46
CA LEU A 185 -2.26 13.14 13.68
C LEU A 185 -2.02 12.12 14.79
N CYS A 186 -0.79 11.58 14.88
CA CYS A 186 -0.39 10.62 15.91
C CYS A 186 -0.30 11.27 17.29
N THR A 187 0.38 12.42 17.41
CA THR A 187 0.61 13.08 18.71
C THR A 187 -0.67 13.69 19.29
N ASN A 188 -1.53 14.26 18.45
CA ASN A 188 -2.74 14.93 18.94
C ASN A 188 -3.91 13.99 19.23
N SER A 189 -3.71 12.66 19.18
CA SER A 189 -4.78 11.66 19.30
C SER A 189 -6.01 12.01 18.44
N SER A 190 -5.75 12.47 17.21
CA SER A 190 -6.80 13.00 16.34
C SER A 190 -7.81 11.92 16.00
N LEU A 191 -9.10 12.25 16.12
CA LEU A 191 -10.19 11.38 15.67
C LEU A 191 -10.09 11.01 14.18
N ALA A 192 -9.32 11.78 13.39
CA ALA A 192 -9.10 11.53 11.96
C ALA A 192 -8.08 10.40 11.67
N LEU A 193 -7.22 10.04 12.63
CA LEU A 193 -6.21 9.00 12.42
C LEU A 193 -6.85 7.64 12.13
N ARG A 194 -7.84 7.24 12.94
CA ARG A 194 -8.50 5.94 12.78
C ARG A 194 -9.20 5.79 11.42
N PRO A 195 -10.05 6.74 10.95
CA PRO A 195 -10.59 6.71 9.59
C PRO A 195 -9.52 6.65 8.50
N LEU A 196 -8.44 7.43 8.63
CA LEU A 196 -7.34 7.43 7.67
C LEU A 196 -6.69 6.04 7.54
N LEU A 197 -6.39 5.39 8.66
CA LEU A 197 -5.81 4.05 8.68
C LEU A 197 -6.77 3.00 8.11
N LEU A 198 -8.07 3.11 8.41
CA LEU A 198 -9.09 2.23 7.85
C LEU A 198 -9.20 2.40 6.33
N TYR A 199 -9.25 3.63 5.81
CA TYR A 199 -9.24 3.87 4.37
C TYR A 199 -7.96 3.35 3.71
N ALA A 200 -6.81 3.53 4.36
CA ALA A 200 -5.54 3.04 3.84
C ALA A 200 -5.55 1.51 3.71
N ARG A 201 -6.06 0.84 4.74
CA ARG A 201 -6.21 -0.62 4.76
C ARG A 201 -7.16 -1.09 3.67
N GLU A 202 -8.37 -0.53 3.59
CA GLU A 202 -9.35 -0.94 2.57
C GLU A 202 -8.81 -0.74 1.16
N ALA A 203 -8.15 0.40 0.89
CA ALA A 203 -7.53 0.67 -0.40
C ALA A 203 -6.44 -0.36 -0.74
N LEU A 204 -5.57 -0.71 0.23
CA LEU A 204 -4.52 -1.69 0.02
C LEU A 204 -5.10 -3.10 -0.23
N MET A 205 -6.08 -3.52 0.58
CA MET A 205 -6.68 -4.86 0.46
C MET A 205 -7.43 -5.04 -0.86
N LEU A 206 -8.17 -4.02 -1.30
CA LEU A 206 -8.87 -4.05 -2.58
C LEU A 206 -7.89 -4.06 -3.76
N ALA A 207 -6.82 -3.26 -3.68
CA ALA A 207 -5.78 -3.21 -4.69
C ALA A 207 -5.03 -4.54 -4.80
N ASP A 208 -4.62 -5.13 -3.66
CA ASP A 208 -3.95 -6.43 -3.63
C ASP A 208 -4.85 -7.53 -4.19
N HIS A 209 -6.11 -7.60 -3.75
CA HIS A 209 -7.07 -8.56 -4.29
C HIS A 209 -7.22 -8.43 -5.80
N PHE A 210 -7.37 -7.19 -6.31
CA PHE A 210 -7.50 -6.93 -7.73
C PHE A 210 -6.24 -7.37 -8.50
N VAL A 211 -5.05 -6.94 -8.08
CA VAL A 211 -3.79 -7.27 -8.75
C VAL A 211 -3.50 -8.78 -8.69
N SER A 212 -3.72 -9.42 -7.54
CA SER A 212 -3.56 -10.86 -7.35
C SER A 212 -4.51 -11.70 -8.22
N SER A 213 -5.68 -11.16 -8.57
CA SER A 213 -6.63 -11.82 -9.47
C SER A 213 -6.30 -11.64 -10.96
N CYS A 214 -5.41 -10.71 -11.32
CA CYS A 214 -5.08 -10.44 -12.71
C CYS A 214 -4.11 -11.50 -13.27
N VAL A 215 -4.35 -11.93 -14.51
CA VAL A 215 -3.38 -12.75 -15.26
C VAL A 215 -2.14 -11.89 -15.56
N ILE A 216 -0.95 -12.46 -15.46
CA ILE A 216 0.35 -11.77 -15.65
C ILE A 216 0.39 -10.93 -16.94
N THR A 217 -0.27 -11.39 -18.01
CA THR A 217 -0.39 -10.67 -19.28
C THR A 217 -1.31 -9.44 -19.21
N ALA A 218 -2.37 -9.48 -18.41
CA ALA A 218 -3.32 -8.39 -18.22
C ALA A 218 -2.76 -7.25 -17.34
N VAL A 219 -1.85 -7.56 -16.40
CA VAL A 219 -1.20 -6.55 -15.54
C VAL A 219 -0.40 -5.53 -16.37
N ARG A 220 0.22 -5.94 -17.48
CA ARG A 220 0.89 -5.01 -18.42
C ARG A 220 -0.08 -4.00 -19.06
N PHE A 221 -1.33 -4.38 -19.27
CA PHE A 221 -2.35 -3.51 -19.85
C PHE A 221 -2.88 -2.50 -18.83
N CYS A 222 -3.09 -2.92 -17.58
CA CYS A 222 -3.61 -2.05 -16.53
C CYS A 222 -2.56 -1.04 -16.02
N CYS A 223 -1.29 -1.44 -15.88
CA CYS A 223 -0.19 -0.51 -15.57
C CYS A 223 0.08 0.51 -16.70
N SER A 224 -0.38 0.27 -17.93
CA SER A 224 -0.26 1.25 -19.02
C SER A 224 -1.13 2.50 -18.81
N ALA A 225 -2.19 2.41 -18.00
CA ALA A 225 -2.97 3.57 -17.55
C ALA A 225 -2.26 4.37 -16.43
N MET A 226 -1.20 3.83 -15.83
CA MET A 226 -0.40 4.49 -14.79
C MET A 226 1.10 4.33 -15.07
N SER A 227 1.55 4.92 -16.18
CA SER A 227 2.97 5.11 -16.55
C SER A 227 3.83 3.86 -16.77
N ARG A 228 4.00 3.55 -18.07
CA ARG A 228 5.08 2.82 -18.76
C ARG A 228 6.18 2.12 -17.93
N LYS A 229 6.19 0.79 -18.16
CA LYS A 229 7.29 -0.18 -18.27
C LYS A 229 7.81 -0.84 -16.98
N ARG A 230 7.72 -2.19 -17.03
CA ARG A 230 8.54 -3.27 -16.46
C ARG A 230 8.70 -3.40 -14.93
N ILE A 231 7.59 -3.65 -14.24
CA ILE A 231 7.62 -4.59 -13.10
C ILE A 231 7.13 -5.95 -13.63
N SER A 232 8.06 -6.82 -13.98
CA SER A 232 7.81 -8.23 -14.25
C SER A 232 8.80 -9.01 -13.41
N ILE A 233 8.40 -9.39 -12.19
CA ILE A 233 8.78 -10.60 -11.46
C ILE A 233 8.00 -10.57 -10.13
N MET A 234 7.42 -11.74 -9.77
CA MET A 234 6.76 -12.08 -8.49
C MET A 234 5.28 -11.71 -8.28
N PHE A 235 4.38 -12.11 -9.17
CA PHE A 235 3.01 -12.44 -8.75
C PHE A 235 2.47 -13.63 -9.54
N CYS A 236 2.49 -14.82 -8.94
CA CYS A 236 1.49 -15.87 -9.14
C CYS A 236 1.71 -17.03 -8.15
N ALA A 237 0.75 -17.24 -7.27
CA ALA A 237 0.20 -18.57 -7.00
C ALA A 237 -1.13 -18.40 -6.26
N ALA A 238 -2.21 -18.71 -6.95
CA ALA A 238 -3.54 -18.85 -6.40
C ALA A 238 -3.53 -19.79 -5.20
N SER A 239 -4.11 -19.37 -4.08
CA SER A 239 -4.62 -20.33 -3.10
C SER A 239 -6.01 -19.92 -2.64
N LYS A 240 -6.91 -20.87 -2.82
CA LYS A 240 -8.34 -20.86 -2.55
C LYS A 240 -8.64 -20.36 -1.12
N ARG A 241 -9.48 -19.33 -1.06
CA ARG A 241 -10.46 -18.98 -0.03
C ARG A 241 -10.48 -19.92 1.20
N ARG A 242 -10.12 -19.37 2.38
CA ARG A 242 -10.82 -19.68 3.63
C ARG A 242 -10.70 -18.51 4.60
N GLU A 243 -11.87 -17.97 4.96
CA GLU A 243 -12.08 -16.99 6.02
C GLU A 243 -11.45 -17.49 7.33
N SER A 244 -10.59 -16.66 7.92
CA SER A 244 -10.27 -16.77 9.34
C SER A 244 -9.82 -15.40 9.85
N GLU A 245 -10.47 -14.97 10.92
CA GLU A 245 -10.46 -13.65 11.57
C GLU A 245 -9.11 -13.24 12.21
N SER A 246 -7.99 -13.78 11.74
CA SER A 246 -6.65 -13.45 12.25
C SER A 246 -5.83 -12.53 11.32
N PHE A 247 -6.45 -12.01 10.26
CA PHE A 247 -5.89 -11.06 9.28
C PHE A 247 -5.73 -9.62 9.80
N PHE A 248 -5.85 -9.40 11.11
CA PHE A 248 -6.21 -8.10 11.68
C PHE A 248 -5.04 -7.24 12.17
N LYS A 249 -3.78 -7.67 12.09
CA LYS A 249 -2.68 -7.01 12.83
C LYS A 249 -1.45 -6.57 12.05
N ILE A 250 -1.16 -7.07 10.84
CA ILE A 250 0.23 -6.99 10.35
C ILE A 250 0.48 -5.82 9.38
N THR A 251 -0.51 -5.39 8.59
CA THR A 251 -0.42 -4.12 7.83
C THR A 251 -0.37 -2.88 8.73
N PHE A 252 -0.79 -3.04 9.98
CA PHE A 252 -0.84 -1.99 11.00
C PHE A 252 0.55 -1.65 11.55
N PHE A 253 1.58 -2.50 11.34
CA PHE A 253 2.89 -2.31 11.96
C PHE A 253 3.76 -1.21 11.35
N VAL A 254 3.61 -0.86 10.06
CA VAL A 254 4.34 0.30 9.49
C VAL A 254 3.80 1.62 10.04
N LEU A 255 2.48 1.69 10.26
CA LEU A 255 1.82 2.87 10.82
C LEU A 255 1.93 2.93 12.34
N ILE A 256 2.02 1.77 13.01
CA ILE A 256 2.46 1.68 14.41
C ILE A 256 3.93 2.07 14.52
N TRP A 257 4.84 1.63 13.65
CA TRP A 257 6.26 1.96 13.78
C TRP A 257 6.48 3.47 13.65
N ILE A 258 5.89 4.10 12.62
CA ILE A 258 5.96 5.55 12.41
C ILE A 258 5.18 6.33 13.51
N GLY A 259 4.16 5.73 14.14
CA GLY A 259 3.27 6.40 15.09
C GLY A 259 3.50 6.14 16.58
N VAL A 260 4.17 5.04 16.97
CA VAL A 260 4.25 4.57 18.38
C VAL A 260 5.54 4.96 19.08
N LYS A 261 6.57 5.46 18.38
CA LYS A 261 7.76 5.97 19.08
C LYS A 261 7.55 7.31 19.82
N SER A 262 6.42 7.99 19.63
CA SER A 262 6.09 9.24 20.34
C SER A 262 5.53 9.04 21.77
N SER A 263 5.42 7.81 22.26
CA SER A 263 4.95 7.54 23.63
C SER A 263 5.92 6.62 24.38
N GLY A 264 7.13 7.14 24.61
CA GLY A 264 7.83 6.89 25.87
C GLY A 264 7.04 7.56 26.99
N VAL A 265 6.00 6.87 27.49
CA VAL A 265 5.40 7.20 28.78
C VAL A 265 6.34 6.63 29.83
N SER A 266 7.07 7.53 30.48
CA SER A 266 7.60 7.37 31.84
C SER A 266 6.52 6.95 32.82
#